data_AF-Q7RBC7-F1
#
_entry.id   AF-Q7RBC7-F1
#
_cell.length_a   1.000
_cell.length_b   1.000
_cell.length_c   1.000
_cell.angle_alpha   90.00
_cell.angle_beta   90.00
_cell.angle_gamma   90.00
#
_symmetry.space_group_name_H-M   'P 1'
#
loop_
_entity.id
_entity.type
_entity.pdbx_description
1 polymer ?
#
loop_
_entity_poly.entity_id
_entity_poly.type
_entity_poly.pdbx_seq_one_letter_code
_entity_poly.pdbx_strand_id
1 'polypeptide(L)'
;MKNTVLRIKAELENVKRIYCDDDFLWAFNIRDSVSTLTRENITFSKTDQLAIPNKYPKYSTINFVNTKKSCSYDSTSNEWQDFATFECRG
;
A
#
# COMPACT_ATOMS: atom_id res chain seq x y z
N MET A 1 11.74 -4.19 11.36
CA MET A 1 10.69 -3.32 10.79
C MET A 1 9.41 -4.12 10.74
N LYS A 2 8.29 -3.54 11.19
CA LYS A 2 6.95 -4.11 10.96
C LYS A 2 6.37 -3.44 9.71
N ASN A 3 5.59 -4.19 8.94
CA ASN A 3 4.93 -3.65 7.76
C ASN A 3 3.73 -2.79 8.17
N THR A 4 3.44 -1.78 7.38
CA THR A 4 2.18 -1.02 7.46
C THR A 4 1.14 -1.74 6.63
N VAL A 5 -0.04 -1.99 7.21
CA VAL A 5 -1.12 -2.72 6.54
C VAL A 5 -2.30 -1.77 6.34
N LEU A 6 -2.70 -1.61 5.08
CA LEU A 6 -3.94 -0.94 4.72
C LEU A 6 -5.08 -1.95 4.81
N ARG A 7 -6.11 -1.61 5.60
CA ARG A 7 -7.33 -2.40 5.74
C ARG A 7 -8.48 -1.67 5.12
N ILE A 8 -9.36 -2.40 4.46
CA ILE A 8 -10.62 -1.86 3.93
C ILE A 8 -11.80 -2.67 4.48
N LYS A 9 -12.95 -2.02 4.53
CA LYS A 9 -14.24 -2.60 4.86
C LYS A 9 -15.28 -1.88 4.00
N ALA A 10 -16.11 -2.64 3.30
CA ALA A 10 -17.16 -2.09 2.45
C ALA A 10 -18.37 -3.02 2.44
N GLU A 11 -19.56 -2.45 2.31
CA GLU A 11 -20.77 -3.19 1.98
C GLU A 11 -20.79 -3.45 0.47
N LEU A 12 -21.01 -4.71 0.09
CA LEU A 12 -21.04 -5.16 -1.30
C LEU A 12 -22.44 -5.60 -1.68
N GLU A 13 -22.96 -5.04 -2.77
CA GLU A 13 -24.22 -5.47 -3.39
C GLU A 13 -23.92 -5.91 -4.83
N ASN A 14 -24.15 -7.19 -5.14
CA ASN A 14 -23.88 -7.78 -6.46
C ASN A 14 -22.43 -7.60 -6.99
N VAL A 15 -21.46 -7.35 -6.10
CA VAL A 15 -20.03 -7.24 -6.45
C VAL A 15 -19.33 -8.56 -6.15
N LYS A 16 -18.75 -9.19 -7.17
CA LYS A 16 -17.98 -10.43 -7.01
C LYS A 16 -16.65 -10.22 -6.27
N ARG A 17 -15.95 -9.13 -6.59
CA ARG A 17 -14.70 -8.72 -5.94
C ARG A 17 -14.34 -7.27 -6.25
N ILE A 18 -13.67 -6.60 -5.30
CA ILE A 18 -12.95 -5.33 -5.54
C ILE A 18 -11.47 -5.67 -5.62
N TYR A 19 -10.76 -5.15 -6.63
CA TYR A 19 -9.34 -5.44 -6.83
C TYR A 19 -8.56 -4.28 -7.46
N CYS A 20 -7.23 -4.31 -7.32
CA CYS A 20 -6.30 -3.43 -8.03
C CYS A 20 -5.30 -4.23 -8.89
N ASP A 21 -4.84 -3.61 -9.98
CA ASP A 21 -3.82 -4.13 -10.89
C ASP A 21 -2.47 -3.43 -10.68
N ASP A 22 -1.57 -3.57 -11.65
CA ASP A 22 -0.20 -3.03 -11.61
C ASP A 22 -0.16 -1.51 -11.81
N ASP A 23 -1.16 -0.94 -12.47
CA ASP A 23 -1.26 0.48 -12.79
C ASP A 23 -2.01 1.27 -11.70
N PHE A 24 -2.49 0.59 -10.66
CA PHE A 24 -3.18 1.23 -9.54
C PHE A 24 -2.26 2.23 -8.84
N LEU A 25 -2.71 3.49 -8.81
CA LEU A 25 -2.00 4.59 -8.20
C LEU A 25 -2.35 4.68 -6.71
N TRP A 26 -1.38 4.38 -5.85
CA TRP A 26 -1.50 4.59 -4.42
C TRP A 26 -1.33 6.07 -4.11
N ALA A 27 -2.23 6.65 -3.31
CA ALA A 27 -2.13 8.02 -2.84
C ALA A 27 -2.15 8.06 -1.30
N PHE A 28 -1.17 8.73 -0.70
CA PHE A 28 -1.07 8.84 0.77
C PHE A 28 -0.66 10.24 1.22
N ASN A 29 -1.13 10.60 2.41
CA ASN A 29 -0.47 11.62 3.23
C ASN A 29 0.50 10.89 4.17
N ILE A 30 1.75 11.36 4.22
CA ILE A 30 2.80 10.76 5.04
C ILE A 30 3.33 11.77 6.06
N ARG A 31 3.94 11.23 7.11
CA ARG A 31 4.63 11.99 8.16
C ARG A 31 5.99 11.36 8.39
N ASP A 32 7.00 12.20 8.58
CA ASP A 32 8.34 11.78 9.01
C ASP A 32 8.26 11.07 10.37
N SER A 33 8.97 9.94 10.55
CA SER A 33 8.84 9.15 11.77
C SER A 33 9.49 9.80 12.99
N VAL A 34 10.46 10.70 12.75
CA VAL A 34 11.24 11.36 13.81
C VAL A 34 10.90 12.83 14.02
N SER A 35 9.96 13.40 13.24
CA SER A 35 9.62 14.81 13.32
C SER A 35 8.11 15.11 13.14
N THR A 36 7.78 16.39 13.00
CA THR A 36 6.42 16.88 12.71
C THR A 36 6.20 17.16 11.23
N LEU A 37 7.19 16.94 10.37
CA LEU A 37 7.09 17.18 8.94
C LEU A 37 6.07 16.23 8.31
N THR A 38 5.19 16.78 7.48
CA THR A 38 4.19 16.05 6.71
C THR A 38 4.38 16.30 5.21
N ARG A 39 3.92 15.35 4.40
CA ARG A 39 3.81 15.52 2.96
C ARG A 39 2.49 14.93 2.51
N GLU A 40 1.67 15.74 1.86
CA GLU A 40 0.35 15.35 1.39
C GLU A 40 0.39 14.89 -0.06
N ASN A 41 -0.56 14.01 -0.40
CA ASN A 41 -0.84 13.55 -1.75
C ASN A 41 0.40 13.02 -2.50
N ILE A 42 1.26 12.27 -1.81
CA ILE A 42 2.28 11.50 -2.52
C ILE A 42 1.59 10.40 -3.32
N THR A 43 2.09 10.12 -4.52
CA THR A 43 1.54 9.08 -5.38
C THR A 43 2.63 8.16 -5.88
N PHE A 44 2.33 6.87 -5.99
CA PHE A 44 3.22 5.88 -6.58
C PHE A 44 2.44 4.64 -7.06
N SER A 45 2.96 3.96 -8.08
CA SER A 45 2.51 2.63 -8.48
C SER A 45 3.40 1.55 -7.85
N LYS A 46 2.92 0.30 -7.77
CA LYS A 46 3.78 -0.79 -7.27
C LYS A 46 4.91 -1.17 -8.23
N THR A 47 4.88 -0.69 -9.47
CA THR A 47 5.91 -0.94 -10.49
C THR A 47 6.97 0.15 -10.55
N ASP A 48 6.76 1.28 -9.85
CA ASP A 48 7.73 2.38 -9.78
C ASP A 48 9.05 1.91 -9.14
N GLN A 49 10.16 2.18 -9.83
CA GLN A 49 11.51 1.83 -9.37
C GLN A 49 12.37 3.08 -9.19
N LEU A 50 12.55 3.47 -7.93
CA LEU A 50 13.45 4.56 -7.54
C LEU A 50 14.65 3.97 -6.80
N ALA A 51 15.84 3.99 -7.41
CA ALA A 51 17.04 3.45 -6.78
C ALA A 51 17.39 4.23 -5.50
N ILE A 52 17.64 3.50 -4.40
CA ILE A 52 18.10 4.11 -3.15
C ILE A 52 19.63 4.22 -3.19
N PRO A 53 20.21 5.43 -3.02
CA PRO A 53 21.66 5.59 -2.95
C PRO A 53 22.26 4.66 -1.88
N ASN A 54 23.38 4.02 -2.22
CA ASN A 54 24.13 3.12 -1.32
C ASN A 54 23.35 1.88 -0.83
N LYS A 55 22.26 1.47 -1.50
CA LYS A 55 21.48 0.28 -1.12
C LYS A 55 21.10 -0.57 -2.33
N TYR A 56 21.67 -1.76 -2.42
CA TYR A 56 21.29 -2.80 -3.39
C TYR A 56 20.43 -3.88 -2.70
N PRO A 57 19.38 -4.45 -3.32
CA PRO A 57 18.67 -4.06 -4.54
C PRO A 57 17.35 -3.32 -4.23
N LYS A 58 17.27 -2.58 -3.11
CA LYS A 58 16.00 -2.00 -2.65
C LYS A 58 15.71 -0.70 -3.40
N TYR A 59 14.55 -0.66 -4.04
CA TYR A 59 13.96 0.54 -4.65
C TYR A 59 13.03 1.20 -3.63
N SER A 60 12.91 2.53 -3.59
CA SER A 60 12.03 3.33 -2.71
C SER A 60 12.12 3.08 -1.19
N THR A 61 11.78 4.09 -0.39
CA THR A 61 11.64 3.96 1.07
C THR A 61 10.25 3.54 1.52
N ILE A 62 9.26 3.61 0.62
CA ILE A 62 7.93 3.02 0.76
C ILE A 62 7.77 2.00 -0.36
N ASN A 63 7.64 0.72 -0.02
CA ASN A 63 7.53 -0.37 -1.00
C ASN A 63 6.26 -1.17 -0.79
N PHE A 64 5.56 -1.44 -1.89
CA PHE A 64 4.50 -2.43 -1.90
C PHE A 64 5.08 -3.82 -1.63
N VAL A 65 4.43 -4.59 -0.75
CA VAL A 65 4.80 -5.96 -0.42
C VAL A 65 3.76 -6.89 -1.02
N ASN A 66 4.16 -7.67 -2.02
CA ASN A 66 3.31 -8.69 -2.63
C ASN A 66 2.95 -9.76 -1.58
N THR A 67 1.65 -9.94 -1.32
CA THR A 67 1.13 -11.01 -0.46
C THR A 67 0.07 -11.81 -1.22
N LYS A 68 -0.28 -13.02 -0.76
CA LYS A 68 -1.21 -13.90 -1.48
C LYS A 68 -2.60 -13.30 -1.74
N LYS A 69 -3.03 -12.33 -0.91
CA LYS A 69 -4.36 -11.68 -1.01
C LYS A 69 -4.27 -10.16 -1.22
N SER A 70 -3.09 -9.62 -1.54
CA SER A 70 -2.97 -8.19 -1.79
C SER A 70 -3.84 -7.75 -2.96
N CYS A 71 -4.43 -6.56 -2.87
CA CYS A 71 -5.28 -5.99 -3.91
C CYS A 71 -6.54 -6.82 -4.22
N SER A 72 -7.10 -7.58 -3.25
CA SER A 72 -8.37 -8.29 -3.44
C SER A 72 -9.25 -8.22 -2.20
N TYR A 73 -10.54 -7.95 -2.40
CA TYR A 73 -11.59 -8.00 -1.38
C TYR A 73 -12.78 -8.77 -1.97
N ASP A 74 -12.98 -10.00 -1.50
CA ASP A 74 -13.90 -10.95 -2.12
C ASP A 74 -14.70 -11.82 -1.14
N SER A 75 -14.24 -12.02 0.11
CA SER A 75 -14.74 -13.15 0.91
C SER A 75 -15.74 -12.85 2.03
N THR A 76 -16.03 -11.58 2.37
CA THR A 76 -17.07 -11.22 3.35
C THR A 76 -17.44 -9.75 3.23
N SER A 77 -18.65 -9.48 2.71
CA SER A 77 -19.22 -8.12 2.73
C SER A 77 -19.26 -7.59 4.16
N ASN A 78 -18.98 -6.29 4.33
CA ASN A 78 -19.07 -5.57 5.60
C ASN A 78 -18.10 -6.05 6.70
N GLU A 79 -16.98 -6.69 6.34
CA GLU A 79 -15.90 -7.06 7.25
C GLU A 79 -14.58 -6.35 6.93
N TRP A 80 -13.75 -6.15 7.94
CA TRP A 80 -12.38 -5.63 7.77
C TRP A 80 -11.47 -6.70 7.18
N GLN A 81 -10.76 -6.36 6.12
CA GLN A 81 -9.76 -7.22 5.51
C GLN A 81 -8.48 -6.44 5.20
N ASP A 82 -7.34 -7.12 5.33
CA ASP A 82 -6.05 -6.60 4.88
C ASP A 82 -6.06 -6.53 3.33
N PHE A 83 -5.87 -5.34 2.79
CA PHE A 83 -5.94 -5.09 1.34
C PHE A 83 -4.55 -4.88 0.72
N ALA A 84 -3.66 -4.17 1.39
CA ALA A 84 -2.31 -3.91 0.91
C ALA A 84 -1.32 -3.80 2.07
N THR A 85 -0.07 -4.15 1.80
CA THR A 85 1.01 -4.15 2.79
C THR A 85 2.19 -3.37 2.25
N PHE A 86 2.79 -2.54 3.09
CA PHE A 86 3.90 -1.67 2.72
C PHE A 86 5.08 -1.82 3.69
N GLU A 87 6.29 -1.96 3.16
CA GLU A 87 7.53 -1.76 3.92
C GLU A 87 7.86 -0.26 3.88
N CYS A 88 7.72 0.42 5.02
CA CYS A 88 7.99 1.84 5.15
C CYS A 88 9.28 2.10 5.94
N ARG A 89 10.13 2.99 5.44
CA ARG A 89 11.37 3.45 6.07
C ARG A 89 11.41 4.96 6.06
N GLY A 90 11.09 5.56 7.19
CA GLY A 90 11.19 6.98 7.45
C GLY A 90 11.51 7.18 8.90
#